data_AF-A0A8X6HFE4-F1
#
_entry.id   AF-A0A8X6HFE4-F1
#
_cell.length_a   1.000
_cell.length_b   1.000
_cell.length_c   1.000
_cell.angle_alpha   90.00
_cell.angle_beta   90.00
_cell.angle_gamma   90.00
#
_symmetry.space_group_name_H-M   'P 1'
#
loop_
_entity.id
_entity.type
_entity.pdbx_description
1 polymer ?
#
loop_
_entity_poly.entity_id
_entity_poly.type
_entity_poly.pdbx_seq_one_letter_code
_entity_poly.pdbx_strand_id
1 'polypeptide(L)'
;MVYKYDISLQLSDFYKIVEDDEERLGQKVTRCVAYGHLGDGNLHFNATSRTFDPEVLALIEPFIYEWTSKRNGSISAEHGNWL
;
A
#
# COMPACT_ATOMS: atom_id res chain seq x y z
N MET A 1 4.16 -2.16 -14.69
CA MET A 1 4.32 -1.01 -13.78
C MET A 1 4.22 -1.50 -12.35
N VAL A 2 4.92 -0.84 -11.42
CA VAL A 2 4.86 -1.16 -9.98
C VAL A 2 4.60 0.12 -9.21
N TYR A 3 3.54 0.12 -8.40
CA TYR A 3 3.21 1.16 -7.43
C TYR A 3 3.77 0.72 -6.09
N LYS A 4 4.61 1.54 -5.46
CA LYS A 4 5.41 1.15 -4.29
C LYS A 4 5.18 2.11 -3.15
N TYR A 5 4.99 1.55 -1.96
CA TYR A 5 4.78 2.31 -0.74
C TYR A 5 5.55 1.69 0.40
N ASP A 6 6.16 2.53 1.22
CA ASP A 6 6.89 2.17 2.43
C ASP A 6 6.11 2.73 3.61
N ILE A 7 5.55 1.83 4.40
CA ILE A 7 4.68 2.15 5.52
C ILE A 7 5.08 1.33 6.74
N SER A 8 4.82 1.84 7.94
CA SER A 8 4.91 1.03 9.16
C SER A 8 3.52 0.74 9.70
N LEU A 9 3.29 -0.51 10.14
CA LEU A 9 2.02 -0.99 10.65
C LEU A 9 2.21 -1.89 11.87
N GLN A 10 1.13 -2.12 12.62
CA GLN A 10 1.09 -3.21 13.59
C GLN A 10 1.04 -4.55 12.87
N LEU A 11 1.69 -5.57 13.43
CA LEU A 11 1.77 -6.91 12.82
C LEU A 11 0.38 -7.50 12.48
N SER A 12 -0.63 -7.25 13.31
CA SER A 12 -2.01 -7.70 13.07
C SER A 12 -2.67 -7.14 11.80
N ASP A 13 -2.04 -6.15 11.17
CA ASP A 13 -2.57 -5.44 10.00
C ASP A 13 -1.75 -5.71 8.72
N PHE A 14 -0.63 -6.43 8.80
CA PHE A 14 0.24 -6.71 7.65
C PHE A 14 -0.47 -7.45 6.51
N TYR A 15 -1.30 -8.44 6.85
CA TYR A 15 -2.06 -9.20 5.85
C TYR A 15 -3.30 -8.46 5.38
N LYS A 16 -3.93 -7.70 6.28
CA LYS A 16 -5.19 -7.01 5.99
C LYS A 16 -5.03 -5.91 4.93
N ILE A 17 -3.89 -5.20 4.90
CA ILE A 17 -3.67 -4.20 3.85
C ILE A 17 -3.67 -4.85 2.47
N VAL A 18 -3.08 -6.04 2.34
CA VAL A 18 -3.05 -6.77 1.06
C VAL A 18 -4.45 -7.21 0.66
N GLU A 19 -5.20 -7.78 1.60
CA GLU A 19 -6.58 -8.24 1.36
C GLU A 19 -7.50 -7.08 0.92
N ASP A 20 -7.46 -5.97 1.66
CA ASP A 20 -8.29 -4.79 1.39
C ASP A 20 -7.91 -4.13 0.04
N ASP A 21 -6.62 -4.07 -0.31
CA ASP A 21 -6.16 -3.56 -1.61
C ASP A 21 -6.49 -4.53 -2.76
N GLU A 22 -6.39 -5.84 -2.58
CA GLU A 22 -6.78 -6.82 -3.60
C GLU A 22 -8.27 -6.74 -3.91
N GLU A 23 -9.13 -6.62 -2.89
CA GLU A 23 -10.57 -6.41 -3.08
C GLU A 23 -10.84 -5.11 -3.84
N ARG A 24 -10.16 -4.02 -3.45
CA ARG A 24 -10.36 -2.70 -4.02
C ARG A 24 -9.86 -2.57 -5.46
N LEU A 25 -8.70 -3.15 -5.78
CA LEU A 25 -8.04 -3.02 -7.07
C LEU A 25 -8.53 -4.08 -8.07
N GLY A 26 -8.96 -5.24 -7.57
CA GLY A 26 -9.50 -6.33 -8.37
C GLY A 26 -8.63 -6.69 -9.56
N GLN A 27 -9.26 -6.85 -10.73
CA GLN A 27 -8.55 -7.26 -11.96
C GLN A 27 -7.72 -6.16 -12.63
N LYS A 28 -7.70 -4.94 -12.09
CA LYS A 28 -6.87 -3.84 -12.65
C LYS A 28 -5.38 -4.03 -12.33
N VAL A 29 -5.08 -4.78 -11.27
CA VAL A 29 -3.72 -5.18 -10.90
C VAL A 29 -3.51 -6.66 -11.14
N THR A 30 -2.27 -7.01 -11.47
CA THR A 30 -1.81 -8.39 -11.61
C THR A 30 -1.55 -9.02 -10.24
N ARG A 31 -1.10 -8.22 -9.26
CA ARG A 31 -0.73 -8.70 -7.92
C ARG A 31 -0.58 -7.55 -6.93
N CYS A 32 -1.01 -7.79 -5.69
CA CYS A 32 -0.59 -7.04 -4.51
C CYS A 32 0.36 -7.91 -3.68
N VAL A 33 1.47 -7.35 -3.22
CA VAL A 33 2.40 -8.04 -2.32
C VAL A 33 2.83 -7.10 -1.22
N ALA A 34 2.96 -7.65 -0.02
CA ALA A 34 3.56 -6.98 1.11
C ALA A 34 4.67 -7.83 1.69
N TYR A 35 5.81 -7.21 1.96
CA TYR A 35 6.95 -7.83 2.62
C TYR A 35 7.67 -6.79 3.47
N GLY A 36 8.40 -7.20 4.49
CA GLY A 36 9.07 -6.25 5.35
C GLY A 36 9.57 -6.91 6.63
N HIS A 37 9.92 -6.07 7.58
CA HIS A 37 10.52 -6.48 8.84
C HIS A 37 9.42 -6.63 9.89
N LEU A 38 9.03 -7.88 10.12
CA LEU A 38 7.99 -8.24 11.07
C LEU A 38 8.26 -7.73 12.50
N GLY A 39 9.54 -7.63 12.88
CA GLY A 39 9.96 -7.27 14.24
C GLY A 39 9.94 -5.77 14.55
N ASP A 40 9.99 -4.91 13.54
CA ASP A 40 9.99 -3.45 13.71
C ASP A 40 8.75 -2.76 13.09
N GLY A 41 7.89 -3.54 12.42
CA GLY A 41 6.63 -3.06 11.85
C GLY A 41 6.77 -2.42 10.47
N ASN A 42 7.96 -2.38 9.88
CA ASN A 42 8.16 -1.83 8.54
C ASN A 42 7.63 -2.77 7.45
N LEU A 43 6.83 -2.24 6.53
CA LEU A 43 6.16 -2.94 5.46
C LEU A 43 6.34 -2.22 4.12
N HIS A 44 6.90 -2.94 3.14
CA HIS A 44 6.92 -2.54 1.75
C HIS A 44 5.71 -3.14 1.04
N PHE A 45 4.75 -2.28 0.69
CA PHE A 45 3.60 -2.66 -0.12
C PHE A 45 3.86 -2.38 -1.60
N ASN A 46 3.52 -3.33 -2.47
CA ASN A 46 3.64 -3.18 -3.91
C ASN A 46 2.38 -3.69 -4.62
N ALA A 47 1.81 -2.87 -5.48
CA ALA A 47 0.82 -3.29 -6.46
C ALA A 47 1.43 -3.29 -7.86
N THR A 48 1.13 -4.30 -8.68
CA THR A 48 1.70 -4.44 -10.02
C THR A 48 0.62 -4.49 -11.08
N SER A 49 0.84 -3.84 -12.22
CA SER A 49 -0.04 -3.87 -13.39
C SER A 49 0.79 -4.01 -14.67
N ARG A 50 0.17 -4.33 -15.81
CA ARG A 50 0.89 -4.47 -17.09
C ARG A 50 1.55 -3.16 -17.52
N THR A 51 0.80 -2.06 -17.46
CA THR A 51 1.23 -0.70 -17.80
C THR A 51 0.85 0.26 -16.69
N PHE A 52 1.41 1.47 -16.71
CA PHE A 52 0.88 2.52 -15.84
C PHE A 52 -0.59 2.78 -16.16
N ASP A 53 -1.39 2.91 -15.12
CA ASP A 53 -2.81 3.19 -15.16
C ASP A 53 -3.11 4.26 -14.08
N PRO A 54 -3.55 5.47 -14.47
CA PRO A 54 -3.95 6.52 -13.54
C PRO A 54 -5.13 6.12 -12.64
N GLU A 55 -6.03 5.25 -13.12
CA GLU A 55 -7.16 4.80 -12.31
C GLU A 55 -6.70 3.88 -11.17
N VAL A 56 -5.69 3.04 -11.42
CA VAL A 56 -5.07 2.23 -10.37
C VAL A 56 -4.41 3.14 -9.34
N LEU A 57 -3.70 4.18 -9.78
CA LEU A 57 -3.09 5.14 -8.86
C LEU A 57 -4.16 5.84 -7.99
N ALA A 58 -5.25 6.31 -8.61
CA ALA A 58 -6.35 6.96 -7.90
C ALA A 58 -7.18 6.03 -7.01
N LEU A 59 -7.08 4.71 -7.21
CA LEU A 59 -7.64 3.74 -6.27
C LEU A 59 -6.72 3.54 -5.07
N ILE A 60 -5.39 3.48 -5.27
CA ILE A 60 -4.41 3.31 -4.20
C ILE A 60 -4.28 4.59 -3.36
N GLU A 61 -4.27 5.75 -4.00
CA GLU A 61 -4.16 7.06 -3.35
C GLU A 61 -5.50 7.80 -3.39
N PRO A 62 -6.01 8.29 -2.24
CA PRO A 62 -5.36 8.39 -0.93
C PRO A 62 -5.58 7.16 -0.01
N PHE A 63 -6.20 6.09 -0.51
CA PHE A 63 -6.63 4.94 0.31
C PHE A 63 -5.53 4.38 1.21
N ILE A 64 -4.35 4.06 0.66
CA ILE A 64 -3.24 3.47 1.42
C ILE A 64 -2.77 4.40 2.53
N TYR A 65 -2.84 5.71 2.31
CA TYR A 65 -2.46 6.71 3.31
C TYR A 65 -3.46 6.79 4.46
N GLU A 66 -4.75 6.89 4.12
CA GLU A 66 -5.81 6.91 5.13
C GLU A 66 -5.90 5.60 5.91
N TRP A 67 -5.75 4.47 5.23
CA TRP A 67 -5.81 3.14 5.82
C TRP A 67 -4.70 2.94 6.84
N THR A 68 -3.49 3.38 6.49
CA THR A 68 -2.32 3.35 7.38
C THR A 68 -2.52 4.27 8.57
N SER A 69 -2.95 5.51 8.34
CA SER A 69 -3.20 6.50 9.40
C SER A 69 -4.25 6.02 10.40
N LYS A 70 -5.36 5.44 9.94
CA LYS A 70 -6.43 4.87 10.81
C LYS A 70 -5.95 3.76 11.75
N ARG A 71 -4.80 3.14 11.46
CA ARG A 71 -4.20 2.06 12.26
C ARG A 71 -2.99 2.52 13.09
N ASN A 72 -2.81 3.84 13.21
CA ASN A 72 -1.64 4.47 13.84
C ASN A 72 -0.32 4.03 13.19
N GLY A 73 -0.35 3.72 11.89
CA GLY A 73 0.85 3.47 11.11
C GLY A 73 1.54 4.76 10.67
N SER A 74 2.72 4.62 10.09
CA SER A 74 3.48 5.72 9.50
C SER A 74 3.73 5.48 8.02
N ILE A 75 4.09 6.54 7.30
CA ILE A 75 4.34 6.50 5.87
C ILE A 75 5.70 7.15 5.65
N SER A 76 6.64 6.40 5.11
CA SER A 76 7.96 6.91 4.76
C SER A 76 7.86 7.57 3.39
N ALA A 77 7.40 8.82 3.36
CA ALA A 77 7.34 9.61 2.14
C ALA A 77 8.74 10.12 1.77
N GLU A 78 9.50 9.38 0.95
CA GLU A 78 10.59 9.98 0.15
C GLU A 78 10.04 10.75 -1.07
N HIS A 79 8.72 10.67 -1.31
CA HIS A 79 8.03 11.47 -2.32
C HIS A 79 7.05 12.45 -1.63
N GLY A 80 7.56 13.65 -1.36
CA GLY A 80 6.87 14.95 -1.29
C GLY A 80 5.50 15.06 -0.62
N ASN A 81 5.48 15.72 0.55
CA ASN A 81 4.37 16.42 1.20
C ASN A 81 2.99 16.37 0.51
N TRP A 82 2.06 15.62 1.10
CA TRP A 82 0.63 15.88 0.95
C TRP A 82 0.16 16.72 2.15
N LEU A 83 0.07 18.03 1.93
CA LEU A 83 -0.81 18.91 2.72
C LEU A 83 -2.27 18.60 2.40
#